data_AF-A0A1S4AVS1-F1
#
_entry.id   AF-A0A1S4AVS1-F1
#
_cell.length_a   1.000
_cell.length_b   1.000
_cell.length_c   1.000
_cell.angle_alpha   90.00
_cell.angle_beta   90.00
_cell.angle_gamma   90.00
#
_symmetry.space_group_name_H-M   'P 1'
#
loop_
_entity.id
_entity.type
_entity.pdbx_description
1 polymer ?
#
loop_
_entity_poly.entity_id
_entity_poly.type
_entity_poly.pdbx_seq_one_letter_code
_entity_poly.pdbx_strand_id
1 'polypeptide(L)'
;MASSDEEGEIVPNCITNYHFVGCNGEPVSFSILPLQWGEDDDDDDVIGGAVNNNVEIYLRGTADDGLQHIYKKVLAWRFELSYALPEIHVLSKDKIWIKLLKPRKSYADTIRTVLITVHFLHFVKKNPETFGEIVWNHIGKSFSAYEVLPCKDDLLEHMPTIREAARRDKDISSSKNLNAFLLETSQKRIDDNECNRAKKRPHFVIETNNDADSGTNDDSDSDGDEDEQFDHVCALCDDGGELLCCEGRCIRSFHPSVESGVESSCESLGYRNLQAIQTFLCKNCQYQQHQCFACGLLGSSDKSSGAEVFPCVSATCGHFFHPKCVSVLLFPGDECRALELQKQIVAGESFTCPAHKCFVCKKGEDKKTIEMQFAICRRCPKAYHRRCLPRFSLFLLS
;
A
#
# COMPACT_ATOMS: atom_id res chain seq x y z
N MET A 1 48.29 2.76 15.85
CA MET A 1 47.33 2.93 14.73
C MET A 1 46.29 1.85 14.82
N ALA A 2 45.04 2.26 15.00
CA ALA A 2 43.82 1.60 14.53
C ALA A 2 42.67 2.53 14.92
N SER A 3 42.52 3.63 14.19
CA SER A 3 41.21 4.26 14.05
C SER A 3 40.40 3.29 13.19
N SER A 4 39.40 2.65 13.78
CA SER A 4 38.38 1.97 12.99
C SER A 4 37.38 3.05 12.63
N ASP A 5 37.46 3.51 11.40
CA ASP A 5 36.44 4.34 10.77
C ASP A 5 35.14 3.53 10.77
N GLU A 6 34.17 3.92 11.61
CA GLU A 6 32.76 3.62 11.37
C GLU A 6 32.35 4.46 10.16
N GLU A 7 32.67 3.97 8.96
CA GLU A 7 32.00 4.41 7.75
C GLU A 7 30.49 4.26 7.98
N GLY A 8 29.77 5.37 7.92
CA GLY A 8 28.32 5.40 8.11
C GLY A 8 27.65 4.47 7.11
N GLU A 9 27.27 3.29 7.58
CA GLU A 9 26.53 2.31 6.80
C GLU A 9 25.21 2.96 6.40
N ILE A 10 25.07 3.31 5.11
CA ILE A 10 23.83 3.82 4.55
C ILE A 10 22.81 2.70 4.74
N VAL A 11 21.90 2.87 5.69
CA VAL A 11 20.85 1.89 5.96
C VAL A 11 19.79 2.05 4.87
N PRO A 12 19.52 1.01 4.06
CA PRO A 12 18.49 1.08 3.05
C PRO A 12 17.12 1.25 3.70
N ASN A 13 16.31 2.14 3.13
CA ASN A 13 14.98 2.43 3.65
C ASN A 13 13.97 1.30 3.42
N CYS A 14 14.31 0.31 2.58
CA CYS A 14 13.42 -0.80 2.19
C CYS A 14 14.19 -2.12 2.11
N ILE A 15 13.59 -3.21 2.61
CA ILE A 15 14.18 -4.55 2.57
C ILE A 15 13.20 -5.56 1.97
N THR A 16 13.72 -6.40 1.08
CA THR A 16 13.01 -7.54 0.49
C THR A 16 13.66 -8.87 0.88
N ASN A 17 13.02 -9.99 0.53
CA ASN A 17 13.40 -11.34 0.93
C ASN A 17 13.68 -11.46 2.44
N TYR A 18 12.89 -10.75 3.24
CA TYR A 18 13.19 -10.56 4.65
C TYR A 18 12.77 -11.76 5.50
N HIS A 19 13.47 -11.97 6.61
CA HIS A 19 13.06 -12.85 7.69
C HIS A 19 13.66 -12.37 9.01
N PHE A 20 13.04 -12.73 10.12
CA PHE A 20 13.53 -12.37 11.45
C PHE A 20 13.98 -13.62 12.19
N VAL A 21 15.10 -13.49 12.88
CA VAL A 21 15.68 -14.58 13.67
C VAL A 21 15.91 -14.15 15.11
N GLY A 22 15.68 -15.08 16.04
CA GLY A 22 16.04 -14.93 17.44
C GLY A 22 17.55 -15.11 17.67
N CYS A 23 17.95 -15.08 18.95
CA CYS A 23 19.35 -15.25 19.34
C CYS A 23 19.94 -16.61 18.97
N ASN A 24 19.12 -17.66 18.83
CA ASN A 24 19.59 -18.99 18.44
C ASN A 24 19.43 -19.26 16.93
N GLY A 25 19.06 -18.24 16.15
CA GLY A 25 18.90 -18.34 14.69
C GLY A 25 17.55 -18.93 14.23
N GLU A 26 16.65 -19.22 15.16
CA GLU A 26 15.29 -19.68 14.88
C GLU A 26 14.42 -18.57 14.26
N PRO A 27 13.53 -18.89 13.30
CA PRO A 27 12.62 -17.90 12.75
C PRO A 27 11.62 -17.43 13.83
N VAL A 28 11.48 -16.12 13.98
CA VAL A 28 10.56 -15.49 14.95
C VAL A 28 9.68 -14.48 14.23
N SER A 29 8.42 -14.33 14.66
CA SER A 29 7.56 -13.25 14.15
C SER A 29 8.05 -11.91 14.71
N PHE A 30 8.12 -10.87 13.88
CA PHE A 30 8.40 -9.51 14.36
C PHE A 30 7.27 -8.94 15.23
N SER A 31 6.06 -9.53 15.19
CA SER A 31 4.91 -9.05 15.99
C SER A 31 5.08 -9.25 17.50
N ILE A 32 6.12 -9.97 17.94
CA ILE A 32 6.47 -10.07 19.36
C ILE A 32 7.22 -8.83 19.85
N LEU A 33 7.70 -7.98 18.93
CA LEU A 33 8.27 -6.68 19.25
C LEU A 33 7.16 -5.69 19.65
N PRO A 34 7.50 -4.68 20.45
CA PRO A 34 6.74 -3.44 20.62
C PRO A 34 6.11 -2.91 19.34
N LEU A 35 4.79 -2.74 19.33
CA LEU A 35 4.10 -1.95 18.31
C LEU A 35 4.16 -0.46 18.72
N GLN A 36 4.72 0.39 17.85
CA GLN A 36 4.80 1.83 18.04
C GLN A 36 3.95 2.57 17.01
N TRP A 37 3.36 3.70 17.39
CA TRP A 37 2.45 4.49 16.56
C TRP A 37 3.01 5.88 16.23
N GLY A 38 3.80 6.48 17.14
CA GLY A 38 4.41 7.81 16.98
C GLY A 38 5.85 7.89 17.50
N GLU A 39 6.52 9.02 17.24
CA GLU A 39 7.89 9.30 17.73
C GLU A 39 7.93 9.63 19.23
N ASP A 40 6.77 9.98 19.82
CA ASP A 40 6.57 10.40 21.21
C ASP A 40 5.65 9.45 22.02
N ASP A 41 5.58 8.16 21.68
CA ASP A 41 4.86 7.23 22.57
C ASP A 41 5.66 7.09 23.88
N ASP A 42 5.11 7.60 25.00
CA ASP A 42 5.61 7.34 26.35
C ASP A 42 5.67 5.82 26.59
N ASP A 43 6.59 5.35 27.45
CA ASP A 43 6.80 3.91 27.76
C ASP A 43 5.52 3.13 28.16
N ASP A 44 4.45 3.83 28.54
CA ASP A 44 3.16 3.29 28.99
C ASP A 44 2.15 3.03 27.84
N ASP A 45 2.43 3.48 26.60
CA ASP A 45 1.51 3.40 25.44
C ASP A 45 1.87 2.29 24.43
N VAL A 46 2.91 1.51 24.71
CA VAL A 46 3.43 0.43 23.86
C VAL A 46 2.60 -0.86 24.03
N ILE A 47 2.02 -1.37 22.95
CA ILE A 47 1.25 -2.62 22.97
C ILE A 47 2.04 -3.76 22.30
N GLY A 48 2.15 -4.89 23.02
CA GLY A 48 2.88 -6.07 22.56
C GLY A 48 4.35 -6.01 22.94
N GLY A 49 4.88 -7.15 23.40
CA GLY A 49 6.21 -7.25 24.00
C GLY A 49 6.12 -8.01 25.31
N ALA A 50 6.75 -9.19 25.38
CA ALA A 50 7.02 -9.78 26.68
C ALA A 50 7.79 -8.74 27.50
N VAL A 51 7.44 -8.58 28.77
CA VAL A 51 8.13 -7.79 29.81
C VAL A 51 9.53 -8.37 30.12
N ASN A 52 10.20 -8.95 29.12
CA ASN A 52 11.50 -9.56 29.21
C ASN A 52 12.45 -8.79 28.30
N ASN A 53 13.26 -7.93 28.93
CA ASN A 53 14.35 -7.13 28.35
C ASN A 53 15.44 -7.91 27.57
N ASN A 54 15.22 -9.19 27.22
CA ASN A 54 16.25 -10.11 26.72
C ASN A 54 15.96 -10.78 25.37
N VAL A 55 14.81 -10.53 24.71
CA VAL A 55 14.56 -11.12 23.38
C VAL A 55 15.21 -10.27 22.30
N GLU A 56 16.41 -10.64 21.89
CA GLU A 56 17.08 -10.01 20.75
C GLU A 56 16.59 -10.61 19.43
N ILE A 57 16.02 -9.75 18.57
CA ILE A 57 15.57 -10.14 17.24
C ILE A 57 16.41 -9.43 16.20
N TYR A 58 16.81 -10.18 15.18
CA TYR A 58 17.61 -9.69 14.08
C TYR A 58 16.84 -9.82 12.76
N LEU A 59 16.70 -8.69 12.07
CA LEU A 59 16.23 -8.62 10.70
C LEU A 59 17.33 -9.09 9.75
N ARG A 60 16.98 -10.03 8.88
CA ARG A 60 17.77 -10.46 7.74
C ARG A 60 17.02 -10.17 6.46
N GLY A 61 17.72 -9.77 5.41
CA GLY A 61 17.13 -9.59 4.10
C GLY A 61 18.11 -9.02 3.09
N THR A 62 17.58 -8.52 1.99
CA THR A 62 18.39 -7.88 0.96
C THR A 62 17.82 -6.52 0.58
N ALA A 63 18.71 -5.59 0.23
CA ALA A 63 18.41 -4.29 -0.34
C ALA A 63 19.16 -4.12 -1.68
N ASP A 64 18.91 -2.99 -2.36
CA ASP A 64 19.55 -2.61 -3.62
C ASP A 64 19.54 -3.75 -4.66
N ASP A 65 18.33 -4.23 -4.97
CA ASP A 65 18.10 -5.32 -5.95
C ASP A 65 18.87 -6.62 -5.65
N GLY A 66 19.15 -6.87 -4.37
CA GLY A 66 19.83 -8.09 -3.93
C GLY A 66 21.34 -7.93 -3.72
N LEU A 67 21.90 -6.74 -3.99
CA LEU A 67 23.34 -6.48 -3.89
C LEU A 67 23.82 -6.34 -2.44
N GLN A 68 22.96 -5.84 -1.55
CA GLN A 68 23.31 -5.63 -0.15
C GLN A 68 22.57 -6.62 0.76
N HIS A 69 23.33 -7.40 1.54
CA HIS A 69 22.78 -8.25 2.59
C HIS A 69 22.65 -7.48 3.89
N ILE A 70 21.47 -7.55 4.52
CA ILE A 70 21.19 -6.86 5.77
C ILE A 70 21.16 -7.86 6.92
N TYR A 71 21.82 -7.51 8.02
CA TYR A 71 21.71 -8.18 9.32
C TYR A 71 21.69 -7.11 10.42
N LYS A 72 20.51 -6.78 10.94
CA LYS A 72 20.36 -5.68 11.92
C LYS A 72 19.44 -6.07 13.08
N LYS A 73 19.84 -5.70 14.30
CA LYS A 73 18.97 -5.81 15.48
C LYS A 73 17.79 -4.84 15.35
N VAL A 74 16.59 -5.32 15.65
CA VAL A 74 15.35 -4.53 15.62
C VAL A 74 14.73 -4.44 17.00
N LEU A 75 14.03 -3.33 17.25
CA LEU A 75 13.54 -2.95 18.59
C LEU A 75 12.01 -2.86 18.64
N ALA A 76 11.37 -2.45 17.56
CA ALA A 76 9.95 -2.21 17.48
C ALA A 76 9.46 -2.43 16.05
N TRP A 77 8.15 -2.44 15.87
CA TRP A 77 7.51 -2.42 14.57
C TRP A 77 6.33 -1.45 14.56
N ARG A 78 5.92 -1.05 13.37
CA ARG A 78 4.72 -0.24 13.15
C ARG A 78 4.10 -0.58 11.80
N PHE A 79 2.87 -0.17 11.60
CA PHE A 79 2.21 -0.24 10.31
C PHE A 79 1.50 1.05 9.97
N GLU A 80 1.26 1.27 8.69
CA GLU A 80 0.65 2.48 8.17
C GLU A 80 -0.38 2.09 7.10
N LEU A 81 -1.59 2.60 7.27
CA LEU A 81 -2.81 2.15 6.58
C LEU A 81 -3.37 3.21 5.62
N SER A 82 -2.70 4.36 5.51
CA SER A 82 -3.22 5.48 4.73
C SER A 82 -3.13 5.29 3.21
N TYR A 83 -2.37 4.30 2.72
CA TYR A 83 -2.04 4.14 1.28
C TYR A 83 -2.86 3.06 0.54
N ALA A 84 -2.47 2.76 -0.70
CA ALA A 84 -3.07 1.74 -1.57
C ALA A 84 -2.97 0.34 -0.99
N LEU A 85 -1.79 0.01 -0.47
CA LEU A 85 -1.49 -1.21 0.28
C LEU A 85 -1.01 -0.82 1.68
N PRO A 86 -1.25 -1.65 2.70
CA PRO A 86 -0.66 -1.42 4.00
C PRO A 86 0.87 -1.53 3.95
N GLU A 87 1.53 -0.68 4.71
CA GLU A 87 2.99 -0.74 4.87
C GLU A 87 3.34 -1.22 6.28
N ILE A 88 4.40 -2.02 6.39
CA ILE A 88 4.97 -2.47 7.67
C ILE A 88 6.40 -1.98 7.75
N HIS A 89 6.76 -1.43 8.91
CA HIS A 89 8.08 -0.89 9.19
C HIS A 89 8.62 -1.48 10.49
N VAL A 90 9.94 -1.63 10.59
CA VAL A 90 10.64 -2.06 11.81
C VAL A 90 11.70 -1.05 12.20
N LEU A 91 11.84 -0.82 13.50
CA LEU A 91 12.81 0.11 14.06
C LEU A 91 14.13 -0.62 14.30
N SER A 92 15.21 -0.17 13.68
CA SER A 92 16.55 -0.70 13.93
C SER A 92 17.10 -0.23 15.28
N LYS A 93 18.16 -0.89 15.75
CA LYS A 93 18.95 -0.43 16.91
C LYS A 93 19.47 1.01 16.72
N ASP A 94 19.75 1.38 15.47
CA ASP A 94 20.25 2.69 15.06
C ASP A 94 19.15 3.76 15.00
N LYS A 95 17.93 3.44 15.48
CA LYS A 95 16.75 4.30 15.49
C LYS A 95 16.26 4.71 14.09
N ILE A 96 16.54 3.88 13.09
CA ILE A 96 16.09 4.07 11.71
C ILE A 96 14.90 3.15 11.45
N TRP A 97 13.83 3.71 10.89
CA TRP A 97 12.68 2.92 10.42
C TRP A 97 12.98 2.31 9.06
N ILE A 98 12.83 1.00 8.97
CA ILE A 98 13.07 0.22 7.76
C ILE A 98 11.76 -0.35 7.26
N LYS A 99 11.39 -0.06 6.02
CA LYS A 99 10.19 -0.61 5.37
C LYS A 99 10.42 -2.06 4.97
N LEU A 100 9.47 -2.93 5.32
CA LEU A 100 9.44 -4.32 4.87
C LEU A 100 8.64 -4.42 3.56
N LEU A 101 9.24 -5.03 2.54
CA LEU A 101 8.61 -5.32 1.26
C LEU A 101 8.08 -6.76 1.26
N LYS A 102 8.82 -7.71 0.66
CA LYS A 102 8.39 -9.10 0.52
C LYS A 102 9.14 -10.03 1.48
N PRO A 103 8.46 -10.89 2.26
CA PRO A 103 9.14 -11.86 3.10
C PRO A 103 9.78 -12.97 2.25
N ARG A 104 10.80 -13.61 2.82
CA ARG A 104 11.35 -14.86 2.30
C ARG A 104 10.24 -15.91 2.25
N LYS A 105 10.15 -16.68 1.16
CA LYS A 105 9.09 -17.69 0.97
C LYS A 105 8.93 -18.65 2.16
N SER A 106 10.03 -19.14 2.72
CA SER A 106 10.01 -20.03 3.89
C SER A 106 9.64 -19.37 5.22
N TYR A 107 9.59 -18.04 5.26
CA TYR A 107 9.23 -17.23 6.44
C TYR A 107 7.80 -16.69 6.35
N ALA A 108 7.20 -16.71 5.16
CA ALA A 108 5.88 -16.16 4.89
C ALA A 108 4.78 -16.73 5.81
N ASP A 109 4.86 -18.02 6.17
CA ASP A 109 3.91 -18.66 7.07
C ASP A 109 4.07 -18.21 8.53
N THR A 110 5.29 -17.89 8.97
CA THR A 110 5.59 -17.44 10.34
C THR A 110 4.89 -16.13 10.69
N ILE A 111 4.66 -15.27 9.70
CA ILE A 111 4.05 -13.95 9.88
C ILE A 111 2.66 -13.84 9.22
N ARG A 112 2.10 -14.94 8.73
CA ARG A 112 0.85 -14.94 7.93
C ARG A 112 -0.30 -14.23 8.66
N THR A 113 -0.51 -14.55 9.94
CA THR A 113 -1.59 -13.96 10.75
C THR A 113 -1.40 -12.46 10.99
N VAL A 114 -0.15 -12.00 11.11
CA VAL A 114 0.20 -10.58 11.24
C VAL A 114 -0.13 -9.83 9.94
N LEU A 115 0.27 -10.36 8.79
CA LEU A 115 -0.02 -9.77 7.49
C LEU A 115 -1.53 -9.69 7.25
N ILE A 116 -2.27 -10.77 7.51
CA ILE A 116 -3.73 -10.80 7.39
C ILE A 116 -4.37 -9.73 8.29
N THR A 117 -3.89 -9.60 9.53
CA THR A 117 -4.40 -8.59 10.47
C THR A 117 -4.19 -7.16 9.94
N VAL A 118 -2.99 -6.85 9.44
CA VAL A 118 -2.67 -5.52 8.91
C VAL A 118 -3.50 -5.23 7.65
N HIS A 119 -3.68 -6.19 6.76
CA HIS A 119 -4.55 -6.06 5.58
C HIS A 119 -6.03 -5.92 5.95
N PHE A 120 -6.49 -6.61 6.99
CA PHE A 120 -7.84 -6.44 7.53
C PHE A 120 -8.05 -5.03 8.06
N LEU A 121 -7.13 -4.51 8.89
CA LEU A 121 -7.18 -3.15 9.41
C LEU A 121 -7.18 -2.10 8.29
N HIS A 122 -6.37 -2.31 7.25
CA HIS A 122 -6.36 -1.47 6.05
C HIS A 122 -7.73 -1.46 5.35
N PHE A 123 -8.30 -2.64 5.10
CA PHE A 123 -9.59 -2.76 4.43
C PHE A 123 -10.71 -2.05 5.20
N VAL A 124 -10.81 -2.29 6.52
CA VAL A 124 -11.87 -1.72 7.35
C VAL A 124 -11.73 -0.21 7.54
N LYS A 125 -10.49 0.31 7.56
CA LYS A 125 -10.22 1.75 7.55
C LYS A 125 -10.76 2.41 6.27
N LYS A 126 -10.51 1.79 5.11
CA LYS A 126 -10.90 2.33 3.81
C LYS A 126 -12.37 2.13 3.48
N ASN A 127 -13.01 1.14 4.09
CA ASN A 127 -14.39 0.75 3.82
C ASN A 127 -15.21 0.62 5.11
N PRO A 128 -15.39 1.71 5.88
CA PRO A 128 -16.04 1.66 7.19
C PRO A 128 -17.51 1.19 7.12
N GLU A 129 -18.18 1.44 5.99
CA GLU A 129 -19.58 1.07 5.75
C GLU A 129 -19.77 -0.37 5.27
N THR A 130 -18.70 -1.04 4.84
CA THR A 130 -18.78 -2.42 4.32
C THR A 130 -18.98 -3.42 5.45
N PHE A 131 -19.75 -4.47 5.19
CA PHE A 131 -20.15 -5.48 6.16
C PHE A 131 -20.14 -6.88 5.55
N GLY A 132 -19.81 -7.91 6.35
CA GLY A 132 -19.93 -9.32 5.98
C GLY A 132 -18.72 -9.88 5.22
N GLU A 133 -18.90 -11.00 4.52
CA GLU A 133 -17.84 -11.82 3.92
C GLU A 133 -17.03 -11.12 2.80
N ILE A 134 -17.46 -9.95 2.34
CA ILE A 134 -16.78 -9.15 1.32
C ILE A 134 -15.32 -8.85 1.71
N VAL A 135 -15.06 -8.61 3.01
CA VAL A 135 -13.69 -8.39 3.50
C VAL A 135 -12.80 -9.60 3.24
N TRP A 136 -13.29 -10.82 3.46
CA TRP A 136 -12.53 -12.05 3.29
C TRP A 136 -12.34 -12.41 1.82
N ASN A 137 -13.31 -12.08 0.97
CA ASN A 137 -13.13 -12.19 -0.48
C ASN A 137 -12.03 -11.24 -0.98
N HIS A 138 -12.01 -9.99 -0.49
CA HIS A 138 -10.98 -9.03 -0.87
C HIS A 138 -9.58 -9.42 -0.36
N ILE A 139 -9.46 -9.74 0.94
CA ILE A 139 -8.19 -10.19 1.51
C ILE A 139 -7.76 -11.51 0.88
N GLY A 140 -8.69 -12.44 0.64
CA GLY A 140 -8.41 -13.73 -0.01
C GLY A 140 -7.72 -13.60 -1.37
N LYS A 141 -8.06 -12.58 -2.17
CA LYS A 141 -7.35 -12.29 -3.43
C LYS A 141 -5.87 -11.96 -3.20
N SER A 142 -5.56 -11.13 -2.21
CA SER A 142 -4.18 -10.72 -1.86
C SER A 142 -3.33 -11.88 -1.30
N PHE A 143 -3.97 -12.93 -0.79
CA PHE A 143 -3.32 -14.09 -0.18
C PHE A 143 -3.61 -15.39 -0.97
N SER A 144 -3.99 -15.28 -2.24
CA SER A 144 -4.37 -16.41 -3.10
C SER A 144 -3.27 -17.46 -3.28
N ALA A 145 -2.00 -17.03 -3.13
CA ALA A 145 -0.82 -17.89 -3.19
C ALA A 145 -0.62 -18.80 -1.97
N TYR A 146 -1.36 -18.57 -0.85
CA TYR A 146 -1.28 -19.41 0.34
C TYR A 146 -2.22 -20.62 0.25
N GLU A 147 -1.80 -21.75 0.82
CA GLU A 147 -2.63 -22.97 0.83
C GLU A 147 -3.92 -22.79 1.64
N VAL A 148 -3.82 -22.04 2.74
CA VAL A 148 -4.93 -21.73 3.65
C VAL A 148 -5.40 -20.30 3.40
N LEU A 149 -6.68 -20.16 3.04
CA LEU A 149 -7.29 -18.86 2.82
C LEU A 149 -7.42 -18.08 4.13
N PRO A 150 -7.24 -16.75 4.10
CA PRO A 150 -7.47 -15.90 5.26
C PRO A 150 -8.88 -16.05 5.83
N CYS A 151 -8.99 -16.10 7.15
CA CYS A 151 -10.27 -16.13 7.83
C CYS A 151 -10.25 -15.33 9.14
N LYS A 152 -11.42 -15.27 9.77
CA LYS A 152 -11.62 -14.55 11.03
C LYS A 152 -10.71 -15.03 12.16
N ASP A 153 -10.41 -16.33 12.21
CA ASP A 153 -9.61 -16.92 13.28
C ASP A 153 -8.16 -16.42 13.23
N ASP A 154 -7.66 -16.02 12.05
CA ASP A 154 -6.32 -15.45 11.85
C ASP A 154 -6.13 -14.11 12.61
N LEU A 155 -7.22 -13.45 13.00
CA LEU A 155 -7.19 -12.19 13.74
C LEU A 155 -7.09 -12.37 15.26
N LEU A 156 -7.41 -13.55 15.79
CA LEU A 156 -7.58 -13.77 17.22
C LEU A 156 -6.29 -13.56 18.03
N GLU A 157 -5.15 -13.91 17.43
CA GLU A 157 -3.83 -13.74 18.04
C GLU A 157 -3.42 -12.26 18.16
N HIS A 158 -3.98 -11.40 17.30
CA HIS A 158 -3.59 -9.98 17.19
C HIS A 158 -4.66 -9.02 17.73
N MET A 159 -5.56 -9.52 18.59
CA MET A 159 -6.61 -8.72 19.21
C MET A 159 -6.12 -7.46 19.96
N PRO A 160 -4.98 -7.47 20.67
CA PRO A 160 -4.43 -6.24 21.26
C PRO A 160 -4.13 -5.17 20.20
N THR A 161 -3.44 -5.55 19.12
CA THR A 161 -3.13 -4.70 17.96
C THR A 161 -4.40 -4.12 17.34
N ILE A 162 -5.43 -4.96 17.14
CA ILE A 162 -6.70 -4.54 16.53
C ILE A 162 -7.44 -3.52 17.40
N ARG A 163 -7.53 -3.78 18.71
CA ARG A 163 -8.18 -2.85 19.66
C ARG A 163 -7.44 -1.52 19.72
N GLU A 164 -6.12 -1.56 19.69
CA GLU A 164 -5.32 -0.34 19.72
C GLU A 164 -5.48 0.49 18.46
N ALA A 165 -5.49 -0.16 17.29
CA ALA A 165 -5.79 0.49 16.02
C ALA A 165 -7.16 1.19 16.06
N ALA A 166 -8.18 0.51 16.60
CA ALA A 166 -9.52 1.08 16.77
C ALA A 166 -9.56 2.23 17.78
N ARG A 167 -8.72 2.20 18.82
CA ARG A 167 -8.62 3.29 19.81
C ARG A 167 -8.02 4.55 19.20
N ARG A 168 -6.98 4.39 18.38
CA ARG A 168 -6.17 5.49 17.83
C ARG A 168 -6.77 6.08 16.54
N ASP A 169 -7.52 5.31 15.77
CA ASP A 169 -8.01 5.70 14.45
C ASP A 169 -9.54 5.71 14.37
N LYS A 170 -10.11 6.90 14.11
CA LYS A 170 -11.57 7.11 14.07
C LYS A 170 -12.25 6.34 12.95
N ASP A 171 -11.62 6.23 11.78
CA ASP A 171 -12.18 5.53 10.63
C ASP A 171 -12.25 4.03 10.92
N ILE A 172 -11.18 3.47 11.50
CA ILE A 172 -11.15 2.09 11.98
C ILE A 172 -12.22 1.86 13.05
N SER A 173 -12.31 2.75 14.05
CA SER A 173 -13.28 2.65 15.15
C SER A 173 -14.74 2.62 14.66
N SER A 174 -15.03 3.32 13.56
CA SER A 174 -16.37 3.45 12.99
C SER A 174 -16.78 2.25 12.13
N SER A 175 -15.85 1.34 11.81
CA SER A 175 -16.11 0.26 10.86
C SER A 175 -17.16 -0.74 11.37
N LYS A 176 -18.19 -0.99 10.56
CA LYS A 176 -19.24 -1.99 10.84
C LYS A 176 -18.68 -3.40 10.92
N ASN A 177 -17.78 -3.75 9.99
CA ASN A 177 -17.12 -5.05 9.96
C ASN A 177 -16.27 -5.30 11.21
N LEU A 178 -15.47 -4.31 11.62
CA LEU A 178 -14.65 -4.43 12.82
C LEU A 178 -15.51 -4.55 14.08
N ASN A 179 -16.52 -3.70 14.23
CA ASN A 179 -17.40 -3.73 15.40
C ASN A 179 -18.15 -5.07 15.52
N ALA A 180 -18.66 -5.62 14.43
CA ALA A 180 -19.27 -6.94 14.42
C ALA A 180 -18.26 -8.04 14.80
N PHE A 181 -17.02 -7.94 14.31
CA PHE A 181 -15.95 -8.86 14.67
C PHE A 181 -15.65 -8.84 16.17
N LEU A 182 -15.49 -7.65 16.76
CA LEU A 182 -15.21 -7.42 18.18
C LEU A 182 -16.37 -7.90 19.07
N LEU A 183 -17.62 -7.68 18.65
CA LEU A 183 -18.81 -8.16 19.35
C LEU A 183 -18.87 -9.69 19.39
N GLU A 184 -18.70 -10.36 18.24
CA GLU A 184 -18.73 -11.82 18.17
C GLU A 184 -17.58 -12.47 18.97
N THR A 185 -16.38 -11.88 18.97
CA THR A 185 -15.26 -12.38 19.78
C THR A 185 -15.42 -12.11 21.28
N SER A 186 -16.17 -11.07 21.65
CA SER A 186 -16.55 -10.84 23.05
C SER A 186 -17.63 -11.82 23.52
N GLN A 187 -18.53 -12.21 22.62
CA GLN A 187 -19.60 -13.17 22.89
C GLN A 187 -19.11 -14.62 22.92
N LYS A 188 -18.19 -15.02 22.03
CA LYS A 188 -17.61 -16.38 22.02
C LYS A 188 -16.87 -16.75 23.31
N ARG A 189 -16.24 -15.78 23.98
CA ARG A 189 -15.62 -16.00 25.31
C ARG A 189 -16.61 -16.40 26.42
N ILE A 190 -17.91 -16.27 26.17
CA ILE A 190 -18.99 -16.71 27.08
C ILE A 190 -19.43 -18.15 26.77
N ASP A 191 -19.25 -18.61 25.52
CA ASP A 191 -19.81 -19.86 24.99
C ASP A 191 -18.75 -20.94 24.66
N ASP A 192 -17.48 -20.75 25.03
CA ASP A 192 -16.36 -21.69 24.80
C ASP A 192 -16.44 -22.97 25.68
N ASN A 193 -17.56 -23.71 25.56
CA ASN A 193 -17.68 -25.08 26.06
C ASN A 193 -18.01 -26.12 24.97
N GLU A 194 -17.84 -25.80 23.67
CA GLU A 194 -17.95 -26.83 22.62
C GLU A 194 -17.09 -26.55 21.36
N CYS A 195 -16.60 -27.63 20.75
CA CYS A 195 -15.28 -27.77 20.12
C CYS A 195 -15.21 -27.49 18.59
N ASN A 196 -14.02 -27.01 18.17
CA ASN A 196 -13.33 -26.97 16.86
C ASN A 196 -13.98 -27.56 15.57
N ARG A 197 -13.84 -26.83 14.44
CA ARG A 197 -13.34 -27.42 13.16
C ARG A 197 -12.90 -26.37 12.11
N ALA A 198 -11.61 -26.38 11.75
CA ALA A 198 -11.08 -25.74 10.54
C ALA A 198 -11.44 -26.58 9.28
N LYS A 199 -11.88 -25.93 8.19
CA LYS A 199 -12.19 -26.58 6.91
C LYS A 199 -10.96 -26.57 5.99
N LYS A 200 -10.51 -27.76 5.56
CA LYS A 200 -9.51 -27.95 4.49
C LYS A 200 -10.18 -27.94 3.11
N ARG A 201 -9.44 -27.52 2.08
CA ARG A 201 -9.84 -27.56 0.66
C ARG A 201 -10.25 -28.97 0.21
N PRO A 202 -11.25 -29.14 -0.68
CA PRO A 202 -11.51 -30.41 -1.33
C PRO A 202 -10.49 -30.67 -2.46
N HIS A 203 -9.99 -31.91 -2.52
CA HIS A 203 -9.11 -32.40 -3.57
C HIS A 203 -9.96 -32.90 -4.75
N PHE A 204 -9.85 -32.29 -5.93
CA PHE A 204 -10.45 -32.82 -7.14
C PHE A 204 -9.46 -33.75 -7.85
N VAL A 205 -9.91 -34.98 -8.16
CA VAL A 205 -9.21 -35.96 -8.99
C VAL A 205 -9.84 -35.91 -10.38
N ILE A 206 -9.02 -35.81 -11.41
CA ILE A 206 -9.45 -35.90 -12.82
C ILE A 206 -9.48 -37.39 -13.18
N GLU A 207 -10.66 -37.94 -13.45
CA GLU A 207 -10.80 -39.14 -14.27
C GLU A 207 -11.37 -38.76 -15.64
N THR A 208 -10.62 -39.16 -16.66
CA THR A 208 -10.95 -39.07 -18.08
C THR A 208 -12.10 -39.99 -18.43
N ASN A 209 -13.04 -39.55 -19.28
CA ASN A 209 -13.54 -40.32 -20.43
C ASN A 209 -14.32 -39.41 -21.40
N ASN A 210 -14.06 -39.65 -22.69
CA ASN A 210 -14.59 -38.96 -23.86
C ASN A 210 -16.10 -39.11 -24.02
N ASP A 211 -16.77 -38.12 -24.61
CA ASP A 211 -17.40 -38.27 -25.94
C ASP A 211 -17.94 -36.93 -26.47
N ALA A 212 -17.94 -36.84 -27.80
CA ALA A 212 -18.04 -35.66 -28.63
C ALA A 212 -19.40 -34.94 -28.64
N ASP A 213 -19.39 -33.61 -28.78
CA ASP A 213 -20.17 -32.93 -29.82
C ASP A 213 -19.57 -31.55 -30.12
N SER A 214 -19.50 -31.24 -31.42
CA SER A 214 -18.96 -30.00 -31.97
C SER A 214 -20.04 -28.94 -32.05
N GLY A 215 -19.82 -27.80 -31.40
CA GLY A 215 -20.64 -26.62 -31.54
C GLY A 215 -19.85 -25.36 -31.21
N THR A 216 -19.14 -24.82 -32.19
CA THR A 216 -18.63 -23.45 -32.19
C THR A 216 -19.75 -22.47 -31.92
N ASN A 217 -19.60 -21.66 -30.87
CA ASN A 217 -20.06 -20.28 -30.81
C ASN A 217 -19.05 -19.49 -29.97
N ASP A 218 -18.41 -18.55 -30.65
CA ASP A 218 -17.69 -17.42 -30.09
C ASP A 218 -18.60 -16.52 -29.23
N ASP A 219 -17.95 -15.64 -28.48
CA ASP A 219 -18.47 -14.49 -27.72
C ASP A 219 -18.89 -14.80 -26.27
N SER A 220 -18.00 -14.52 -25.32
CA SER A 220 -17.94 -13.18 -24.67
C SER A 220 -17.19 -13.23 -23.32
N ASP A 221 -16.11 -12.44 -23.27
CA ASP A 221 -15.66 -11.58 -22.17
C ASP A 221 -15.81 -12.09 -20.72
N SER A 222 -14.68 -12.50 -20.15
CA SER A 222 -14.44 -12.26 -18.72
C SER A 222 -12.95 -12.06 -18.48
N ASP A 223 -12.44 -10.94 -19.00
CA ASP A 223 -11.23 -10.28 -18.50
C ASP A 223 -11.65 -8.98 -17.80
N GLY A 224 -10.97 -8.66 -16.70
CA GLY A 224 -10.80 -7.27 -16.27
C GLY A 224 -11.50 -6.85 -14.98
N ASP A 225 -11.00 -7.31 -13.83
CA ASP A 225 -11.23 -6.63 -12.53
C ASP A 225 -9.93 -6.50 -11.69
N GLU A 226 -8.77 -6.85 -12.25
CA GLU A 226 -7.49 -6.87 -11.53
C GLU A 226 -6.64 -5.59 -11.75
N ASP A 227 -7.02 -4.73 -12.69
CA ASP A 227 -6.14 -3.66 -13.21
C ASP A 227 -6.54 -2.22 -12.84
N GLU A 228 -7.66 -1.97 -12.15
CA GLU A 228 -8.12 -0.59 -11.87
C GLU A 228 -7.22 0.21 -10.90
N GLN A 229 -6.23 -0.43 -10.28
CA GLN A 229 -5.39 0.20 -9.25
C GLN A 229 -4.15 0.92 -9.82
N PHE A 230 -3.71 0.55 -11.02
CA PHE A 230 -2.50 1.08 -11.63
C PHE A 230 -2.79 1.85 -12.91
N ASP A 231 -1.86 2.71 -13.29
CA ASP A 231 -1.95 3.49 -14.50
C ASP A 231 -1.81 2.61 -15.74
N HIS A 232 -2.71 2.77 -16.71
CA HIS A 232 -2.68 1.98 -17.95
C HIS A 232 -1.69 2.53 -19.00
N VAL A 233 -0.92 3.55 -18.64
CA VAL A 233 0.07 4.19 -19.51
C VAL A 233 1.41 4.32 -18.80
N CYS A 234 2.48 4.35 -19.58
CA CYS A 234 3.83 4.62 -19.12
C CYS A 234 3.97 6.07 -18.66
N ALA A 235 4.49 6.28 -17.45
CA ALA A 235 4.74 7.60 -16.90
C ALA A 235 5.87 8.38 -17.58
N LEU A 236 6.61 7.78 -18.52
CA LEU A 236 7.68 8.43 -19.27
C LEU A 236 7.23 8.93 -20.64
N CYS A 237 6.36 8.18 -21.33
CA CYS A 237 5.96 8.50 -22.71
C CYS A 237 4.45 8.68 -22.91
N ASP A 238 3.62 8.52 -21.87
CA ASP A 238 2.14 8.56 -21.92
C ASP A 238 1.51 7.49 -22.85
N ASP A 239 2.24 6.42 -23.20
CA ASP A 239 1.77 5.33 -24.07
C ASP A 239 1.53 4.01 -23.32
N GLY A 240 0.65 3.16 -23.85
CA GLY A 240 0.27 1.88 -23.27
C GLY A 240 1.23 0.74 -23.60
N GLY A 241 0.75 -0.51 -23.50
CA GLY A 241 1.50 -1.71 -23.85
C GLY A 241 1.89 -2.55 -22.62
N GLU A 242 3.02 -3.25 -22.71
CA GLU A 242 3.55 -4.03 -21.59
C GLU A 242 4.14 -3.08 -20.53
N LEU A 243 3.51 -3.05 -19.35
CA LEU A 243 3.85 -2.12 -18.28
C LEU A 243 4.23 -2.85 -17.00
N LEU A 244 5.20 -2.29 -16.30
CA LEU A 244 5.59 -2.66 -14.94
C LEU A 244 5.16 -1.57 -13.97
N CYS A 245 4.30 -1.95 -13.02
CA CYS A 245 3.69 -1.04 -12.07
C CYS A 245 4.59 -0.82 -10.86
N CYS A 246 4.82 0.44 -10.50
CA CYS A 246 5.50 0.79 -9.26
C CYS A 246 4.56 0.54 -8.08
N GLU A 247 4.93 -0.40 -7.20
CA GLU A 247 4.20 -0.73 -5.96
C GLU A 247 4.41 0.33 -4.85
N GLY A 248 5.21 1.35 -5.14
CA GLY A 248 5.36 2.53 -4.30
C GLY A 248 4.17 3.47 -4.41
N ARG A 249 4.18 4.52 -3.59
CA ARG A 249 3.04 5.45 -3.45
C ARG A 249 2.71 6.26 -4.69
N CYS A 250 3.61 6.32 -5.67
CA CYS A 250 3.33 7.00 -6.92
C CYS A 250 2.39 6.21 -7.84
N ILE A 251 2.26 4.89 -7.64
CA ILE A 251 1.44 3.94 -8.45
C ILE A 251 1.61 4.08 -9.98
N ARG A 252 2.73 4.66 -10.41
CA ARG A 252 3.04 4.90 -11.82
C ARG A 252 3.48 3.61 -12.49
N SER A 253 3.16 3.50 -13.77
CA SER A 253 3.54 2.37 -14.61
C SER A 253 4.63 2.76 -15.59
N PHE A 254 5.46 1.81 -16.02
CA PHE A 254 6.62 2.07 -16.87
C PHE A 254 6.83 0.93 -17.86
N HIS A 255 7.34 1.20 -19.05
CA HIS A 255 7.82 0.13 -19.92
C HIS A 255 9.02 -0.54 -19.26
N PRO A 256 8.96 -1.85 -18.95
CA PRO A 256 10.03 -2.52 -18.23
C PRO A 256 11.30 -2.66 -19.06
N SER A 257 11.15 -2.97 -20.35
CA SER A 257 12.24 -3.23 -21.28
C SER A 257 12.24 -2.25 -22.45
N VAL A 258 13.37 -2.19 -23.16
CA VAL A 258 13.51 -1.40 -24.40
C VAL A 258 12.54 -1.89 -25.47
N GLU A 259 12.29 -3.20 -25.53
CA GLU A 259 11.35 -3.81 -26.48
C GLU A 259 9.92 -3.37 -26.20
N SER A 260 9.52 -3.37 -24.93
CA SER A 260 8.20 -2.93 -24.48
C SER A 260 7.93 -1.45 -24.80
N GLY A 261 8.97 -0.61 -24.82
CA GLY A 261 8.88 0.83 -25.07
C GLY A 261 9.23 1.27 -26.50
N VAL A 262 9.52 0.33 -27.40
CA VAL A 262 10.09 0.66 -28.72
C VAL A 262 9.12 1.46 -29.60
N GLU A 263 7.83 1.15 -29.52
CA GLU A 263 6.79 1.79 -30.33
C GLU A 263 6.63 3.28 -30.04
N SER A 264 6.82 3.67 -28.78
CA SER A 264 6.76 5.07 -28.33
C SER A 264 8.14 5.74 -28.19
N SER A 265 9.22 5.08 -28.61
CA SER A 265 10.60 5.55 -28.38
C SER A 265 10.86 5.89 -26.90
N CYS A 266 10.26 5.11 -26.00
CA CYS A 266 10.35 5.30 -24.56
C CYS A 266 11.76 4.93 -24.07
N GLU A 267 12.31 5.73 -23.14
CA GLU A 267 13.60 5.43 -22.49
C GLU A 267 13.56 4.08 -21.75
N SER A 268 12.37 3.66 -21.30
CA SER A 268 12.09 2.42 -20.56
C SER A 268 12.94 2.25 -19.29
N LEU A 269 12.71 1.18 -18.52
CA LEU A 269 13.52 0.87 -17.34
C LEU A 269 14.76 0.01 -17.67
N GLY A 270 14.84 -0.55 -18.87
CA GLY A 270 15.99 -1.35 -19.33
C GLY A 270 16.12 -2.75 -18.70
N TYR A 271 15.06 -3.29 -18.10
CA TYR A 271 15.07 -4.65 -17.58
C TYR A 271 15.09 -5.67 -18.72
N ARG A 272 15.86 -6.75 -18.51
CA ARG A 272 15.98 -7.86 -19.46
C ARG A 272 15.25 -9.13 -19.04
N ASN A 273 14.97 -9.27 -17.74
CA ASN A 273 14.29 -10.45 -17.20
C ASN A 273 13.26 -10.01 -16.14
N LEU A 274 12.01 -9.89 -16.58
CA LEU A 274 10.88 -9.51 -15.74
C LEU A 274 10.54 -10.54 -14.66
N GLN A 275 10.81 -11.83 -14.91
CA GLN A 275 10.49 -12.91 -13.96
C GLN A 275 11.34 -12.86 -12.68
N ALA A 276 12.47 -12.15 -12.70
CA ALA A 276 13.29 -11.93 -11.52
C ALA A 276 12.75 -10.79 -10.62
N ILE A 277 11.89 -9.92 -11.16
CA ILE A 277 11.39 -8.73 -10.47
C ILE A 277 10.17 -9.14 -9.66
N GLN A 278 10.37 -9.33 -8.36
CA GLN A 278 9.29 -9.77 -7.46
C GLN A 278 8.44 -8.63 -6.90
N THR A 279 8.99 -7.41 -6.85
CA THR A 279 8.35 -6.17 -6.39
C THR A 279 9.10 -5.00 -7.01
N PHE A 280 8.42 -4.07 -7.69
CA PHE A 280 9.07 -2.94 -8.35
C PHE A 280 8.77 -1.61 -7.64
N LEU A 281 9.83 -0.86 -7.29
CA LEU A 281 9.75 0.53 -6.86
C LEU A 281 10.52 1.40 -7.86
N CYS A 282 9.88 2.45 -8.39
CA CYS A 282 10.61 3.44 -9.18
C CYS A 282 11.57 4.25 -8.31
N LYS A 283 12.62 4.84 -8.90
CA LYS A 283 13.63 5.65 -8.19
C LYS A 283 13.02 6.71 -7.27
N ASN A 284 11.97 7.40 -7.73
CA ASN A 284 11.24 8.37 -6.91
C ASN A 284 10.67 7.77 -5.62
N CYS A 285 10.10 6.57 -5.69
CA CYS A 285 9.59 5.88 -4.50
C CYS A 285 10.73 5.31 -3.64
N GLN A 286 11.80 4.80 -4.25
CA GLN A 286 12.98 4.30 -3.53
C GLN A 286 13.63 5.41 -2.68
N TYR A 287 13.82 6.59 -3.27
CA TYR A 287 14.45 7.73 -2.62
C TYR A 287 13.47 8.66 -1.90
N GLN A 288 12.17 8.32 -1.88
CA GLN A 288 11.11 9.17 -1.33
C GLN A 288 11.14 10.60 -1.88
N GLN A 289 11.43 10.77 -3.18
CA GLN A 289 11.41 12.05 -3.88
C GLN A 289 10.33 12.04 -4.95
N HIS A 290 9.24 12.77 -4.71
CA HIS A 290 8.07 12.75 -5.57
C HIS A 290 7.85 14.10 -6.24
N GLN A 291 7.38 14.09 -7.49
CA GLN A 291 7.08 15.32 -8.20
C GLN A 291 5.74 15.87 -7.71
N CYS A 292 5.71 17.17 -7.43
CA CYS A 292 4.47 17.86 -7.20
C CYS A 292 3.67 17.93 -8.50
N PHE A 293 2.52 17.27 -8.57
CA PHE A 293 1.70 17.16 -9.77
C PHE A 293 1.16 18.52 -10.28
N ALA A 294 1.19 19.55 -9.43
CA ALA A 294 0.81 20.90 -9.81
C ALA A 294 1.93 21.70 -10.51
N CYS A 295 3.19 21.53 -10.11
CA CYS A 295 4.30 22.37 -10.59
C CYS A 295 5.44 21.58 -11.25
N GLY A 296 5.42 20.26 -11.21
CA GLY A 296 6.43 19.36 -11.78
C GLY A 296 7.72 19.24 -10.96
N LEU A 297 7.97 20.15 -10.01
CA LEU A 297 9.18 20.12 -9.19
C LEU A 297 9.19 18.93 -8.22
N LEU A 298 10.36 18.30 -8.07
CA LEU A 298 10.60 17.27 -7.06
C LEU A 298 10.62 17.88 -5.66
N GLY A 299 10.10 17.13 -4.70
CA GLY A 299 10.30 17.39 -3.27
C GLY A 299 10.38 16.10 -2.48
N SER A 300 10.96 16.18 -1.28
CA SER A 300 10.98 15.05 -0.35
C SER A 300 9.57 14.69 0.11
N SER A 301 9.23 13.40 0.10
CA SER A 301 8.03 12.86 0.74
C SER A 301 8.34 12.10 2.03
N ASP A 302 9.60 12.12 2.46
CA ASP A 302 10.04 11.44 3.68
C ASP A 302 9.57 12.21 4.91
N LYS A 303 8.76 11.58 5.76
CA LYS A 303 8.25 12.20 6.99
C LYS A 303 9.36 12.42 8.02
N SER A 304 10.36 11.53 8.07
CA SER A 304 11.43 11.58 9.07
C SER A 304 12.45 12.69 8.82
N SER A 305 12.63 13.09 7.55
CA SER A 305 13.55 14.16 7.16
C SER A 305 12.86 15.51 6.89
N GLY A 306 11.55 15.61 7.18
CA GLY A 306 10.71 16.76 6.83
C GLY A 306 10.18 16.68 5.40
N ALA A 307 8.89 16.37 5.27
CA ALA A 307 8.24 16.24 3.97
C ALA A 307 7.93 17.60 3.33
N GLU A 308 8.32 17.76 2.07
CA GLU A 308 8.03 18.92 1.23
C GLU A 308 6.80 18.69 0.34
N VAL A 309 6.58 17.44 -0.08
CA VAL A 309 5.41 17.03 -0.86
C VAL A 309 4.60 15.95 -0.13
N PHE A 310 3.29 16.05 -0.26
CA PHE A 310 2.34 15.20 0.45
C PHE A 310 1.43 14.48 -0.55
N PRO A 311 1.12 13.20 -0.34
CA PRO A 311 0.24 12.44 -1.24
C PRO A 311 -1.22 12.85 -1.04
N CYS A 312 -2.01 12.76 -2.12
CA CYS A 312 -3.47 12.75 -2.02
C CYS A 312 -3.94 11.59 -1.13
N VAL A 313 -4.98 11.81 -0.31
CA VAL A 313 -5.56 10.80 0.58
C VAL A 313 -6.20 9.62 -0.17
N SER A 314 -6.58 9.83 -1.43
CA SER A 314 -7.17 8.78 -2.26
C SER A 314 -6.09 7.74 -2.61
N ALA A 315 -6.34 6.50 -2.18
CA ALA A 315 -5.43 5.37 -2.28
C ALA A 315 -5.01 5.06 -3.72
N THR A 316 -5.86 5.31 -4.71
CA THR A 316 -5.62 5.03 -6.13
C THR A 316 -5.20 6.28 -6.92
N CYS A 317 -4.84 7.38 -6.23
CA CYS A 317 -4.52 8.64 -6.90
C CYS A 317 -3.05 8.73 -7.32
N GLY A 318 -2.12 8.34 -6.45
CA GLY A 318 -0.68 8.39 -6.76
C GLY A 318 -0.03 9.78 -6.79
N HIS A 319 -0.82 10.85 -6.78
CA HIS A 319 -0.32 12.21 -6.94
C HIS A 319 0.17 12.83 -5.64
N PHE A 320 1.30 13.53 -5.74
CA PHE A 320 1.93 14.29 -4.66
C PHE A 320 1.83 15.79 -4.92
N PHE A 321 1.79 16.58 -3.86
CA PHE A 321 1.69 18.04 -3.96
C PHE A 321 2.50 18.75 -2.88
N HIS A 322 3.14 19.85 -3.25
CA HIS A 322 3.53 20.85 -2.27
C HIS A 322 2.27 21.41 -1.59
N PRO A 323 2.26 21.58 -0.26
CA PRO A 323 1.12 22.12 0.49
C PRO A 323 0.63 23.47 -0.08
N LYS A 324 1.56 24.37 -0.41
CA LYS A 324 1.25 25.67 -1.03
C LYS A 324 0.57 25.51 -2.40
N CYS A 325 1.08 24.62 -3.26
CA CYS A 325 0.54 24.42 -4.60
C CYS A 325 -0.88 23.87 -4.58
N VAL A 326 -1.15 22.82 -3.79
CA VAL A 326 -2.50 22.24 -3.75
C VAL A 326 -3.50 23.17 -3.09
N SER A 327 -3.09 23.92 -2.08
CA SER A 327 -3.99 24.83 -1.37
C SER A 327 -4.48 25.98 -2.25
N VAL A 328 -3.59 26.57 -3.06
CA VAL A 328 -3.97 27.59 -4.06
C VAL A 328 -4.88 27.01 -5.15
N LEU A 329 -4.70 25.74 -5.55
CA LEU A 329 -5.57 25.08 -6.52
C LEU A 329 -6.97 24.78 -5.97
N LEU A 330 -7.07 24.44 -4.68
CA LEU A 330 -8.35 24.12 -4.03
C LEU A 330 -9.13 25.38 -3.61
N PHE A 331 -8.44 26.46 -3.25
CA PHE A 331 -9.02 27.72 -2.81
C PHE A 331 -8.52 28.91 -3.66
N PRO A 332 -8.82 28.93 -4.96
CA PRO A 332 -8.36 30.00 -5.84
C PRO A 332 -8.96 31.35 -5.41
N GLY A 333 -8.10 32.33 -5.11
CA GLY A 333 -8.49 33.68 -4.70
C GLY A 333 -8.89 33.83 -3.22
N ASP A 334 -8.82 32.76 -2.42
CA ASP A 334 -9.07 32.80 -0.97
C ASP A 334 -7.78 32.45 -0.22
N GLU A 335 -6.93 33.46 -0.04
CA GLU A 335 -5.60 33.31 0.57
C GLU A 335 -5.67 32.81 2.01
N CYS A 336 -6.70 33.22 2.77
CA CYS A 336 -6.89 32.80 4.15
C CYS A 336 -7.13 31.30 4.24
N ARG A 337 -8.07 30.75 3.44
CA ARG A 337 -8.34 29.32 3.42
C ARG A 337 -7.20 28.50 2.83
N ALA A 338 -6.52 29.03 1.80
CA ALA A 338 -5.34 28.38 1.25
C ALA A 338 -4.21 28.28 2.28
N LEU A 339 -3.96 29.34 3.04
CA LEU A 339 -2.95 29.33 4.10
C LEU A 339 -3.31 28.38 5.24
N GLU A 340 -4.60 28.31 5.61
CA GLU A 340 -5.07 27.39 6.64
C GLU A 340 -4.88 25.93 6.20
N LEU A 341 -5.33 25.56 5.00
CA LEU A 341 -5.12 24.21 4.47
C LEU A 341 -3.63 23.87 4.34
N GLN A 342 -2.80 24.82 3.94
CA GLN A 342 -1.35 24.62 3.88
C GLN A 342 -0.79 24.20 5.25
N LYS A 343 -1.20 24.87 6.34
CA LYS A 343 -0.76 24.53 7.70
C LYS A 343 -1.29 23.17 8.14
N GLN A 344 -2.55 22.88 7.85
CA GLN A 344 -3.19 21.59 8.15
C GLN A 344 -2.44 20.42 7.51
N ILE A 345 -2.09 20.53 6.21
CA ILE A 345 -1.34 19.48 5.51
C ILE A 345 0.05 19.27 6.13
N VAL A 346 0.75 20.37 6.46
CA VAL A 346 2.08 20.29 7.11
C VAL A 346 1.96 19.67 8.51
N ALA A 347 0.86 19.91 9.22
CA ALA A 347 0.56 19.27 10.51
C ALA A 347 0.12 17.79 10.39
N GLY A 348 0.05 17.25 9.17
CA GLY A 348 -0.27 15.85 8.92
C GLY A 348 -1.74 15.58 8.58
N GLU A 349 -2.59 16.61 8.45
CA GLU A 349 -3.97 16.41 8.01
C GLU A 349 -4.03 15.95 6.55
N SER A 350 -4.94 15.01 6.29
CA SER A 350 -5.16 14.47 4.95
C SER A 350 -5.89 15.47 4.05
N PHE A 351 -5.61 15.43 2.75
CA PHE A 351 -6.33 16.25 1.76
C PHE A 351 -6.66 15.44 0.50
N THR A 352 -7.74 15.85 -0.18
CA THR A 352 -8.12 15.31 -1.48
C THR A 352 -7.69 16.28 -2.58
N CYS A 353 -6.91 15.81 -3.54
CA CYS A 353 -6.38 16.66 -4.59
C CYS A 353 -7.45 17.13 -5.61
N PRO A 354 -7.17 18.19 -6.39
CA PRO A 354 -8.11 18.72 -7.39
C PRO A 354 -8.54 17.74 -8.48
N ALA A 355 -7.77 16.68 -8.73
CA ALA A 355 -8.12 15.66 -9.74
C ALA A 355 -9.38 14.86 -9.40
N HIS A 356 -9.87 14.91 -8.16
CA HIS A 356 -11.12 14.23 -7.75
C HIS A 356 -12.36 15.14 -7.79
N LYS A 357 -12.26 16.33 -8.39
CA LYS A 357 -13.39 17.23 -8.59
C LYS A 357 -13.37 17.78 -10.01
N CYS A 358 -14.54 17.89 -10.62
CA CYS A 358 -14.67 18.53 -11.91
C CYS A 358 -14.21 20.00 -11.82
N PHE A 359 -13.27 20.39 -12.68
CA PHE A 359 -12.68 21.71 -12.72
C PHE A 359 -13.73 22.80 -12.96
N VAL A 360 -14.80 22.48 -13.70
CA VAL A 360 -15.89 23.40 -14.05
C VAL A 360 -16.94 23.47 -12.93
N CYS A 361 -17.60 22.35 -12.62
CA CYS A 361 -18.76 22.36 -11.72
C CYS A 361 -18.42 22.08 -10.24
N LYS A 362 -17.16 21.74 -9.94
CA LYS A 362 -16.61 21.45 -8.61
C LYS A 362 -17.22 20.24 -7.89
N LYS A 363 -18.04 19.42 -8.56
CA LYS A 363 -18.63 18.18 -8.03
C LYS A 363 -17.73 16.97 -8.26
N GLY A 364 -17.90 15.94 -7.42
CA GLY A 364 -17.24 14.64 -7.55
C GLY A 364 -17.74 13.82 -8.73
N GLU A 365 -17.09 12.69 -8.99
CA GLU A 365 -17.47 11.73 -10.03
C GLU A 365 -18.72 10.95 -9.63
N ASP A 366 -19.55 10.60 -10.61
CA ASP A 366 -20.53 9.52 -10.49
C ASP A 366 -20.21 8.45 -11.54
N LYS A 367 -19.62 7.34 -11.09
CA LYS A 367 -19.21 6.22 -11.95
C LYS A 367 -20.39 5.55 -12.66
N LYS A 368 -21.62 5.66 -12.15
CA LYS A 368 -22.80 5.02 -12.75
C LYS A 368 -23.32 5.76 -13.98
N THR A 369 -22.98 7.04 -14.09
CA THR A 369 -23.50 7.91 -15.16
C THR A 369 -22.37 8.35 -16.06
N ILE A 370 -22.34 7.87 -17.31
CA ILE A 370 -21.28 8.13 -18.31
C ILE A 370 -20.93 9.62 -18.44
N GLU A 371 -21.92 10.50 -18.41
CA GLU A 371 -21.73 11.96 -18.51
C GLU A 371 -21.03 12.58 -17.29
N MET A 372 -21.18 11.93 -16.13
CA MET A 372 -20.65 12.34 -14.83
C MET A 372 -19.41 11.53 -14.43
N GLN A 373 -18.91 10.66 -15.31
CA GLN A 373 -17.58 10.09 -15.22
C GLN A 373 -16.53 11.16 -15.55
N PHE A 374 -15.35 11.04 -14.97
CA PHE A 374 -14.26 11.97 -15.20
C PHE A 374 -13.48 11.66 -16.47
N ALA A 375 -13.12 12.72 -17.18
CA ALA A 375 -12.00 12.78 -18.10
C ALA A 375 -10.88 13.53 -17.38
N ILE A 376 -9.84 12.81 -17.00
CA ILE A 376 -8.73 13.32 -16.18
C ILE A 376 -7.58 13.72 -17.08
N CYS A 377 -7.00 14.90 -16.86
CA CYS A 377 -5.76 15.28 -17.52
C CYS A 377 -4.58 14.60 -16.82
N ARG A 378 -3.75 13.88 -17.59
CA ARG A 378 -2.53 13.23 -17.08
C ARG A 378 -1.37 14.20 -16.82
N ARG A 379 -1.45 15.42 -17.36
CA ARG A 379 -0.37 16.42 -17.30
C ARG A 379 -0.63 17.55 -16.31
N CYS A 380 -1.83 17.63 -15.75
CA CYS A 380 -2.13 18.63 -14.73
C CYS A 380 -3.25 18.16 -13.79
N PRO A 381 -3.43 18.78 -12.62
CA PRO A 381 -4.44 18.38 -11.62
C PRO A 381 -5.90 18.63 -12.01
N LYS A 382 -6.21 18.85 -13.29
CA LYS A 382 -7.58 19.13 -13.76
C LYS A 382 -8.27 17.84 -14.19
N ALA A 383 -9.45 17.61 -13.64
CA ALA A 383 -10.40 16.63 -14.13
C ALA A 383 -11.68 17.34 -14.59
N TYR A 384 -12.40 16.78 -15.54
CA TYR A 384 -13.68 17.29 -16.01
C TYR A 384 -14.68 16.15 -16.00
N HIS A 385 -15.95 16.40 -15.68
CA HIS A 385 -16.99 15.47 -16.14
C HIS A 385 -16.95 15.41 -17.65
N ARG A 386 -17.26 14.26 -18.27
CA ARG A 386 -17.33 14.16 -19.74
C ARG A 386 -18.24 15.22 -20.35
N ARG A 387 -19.37 15.54 -19.70
CA ARG A 387 -20.27 16.63 -20.11
C ARG A 387 -19.69 18.03 -19.89
N CYS A 388 -18.79 18.19 -18.92
CA CYS A 388 -18.13 19.46 -18.60
C CYS A 388 -16.82 19.66 -19.37
N LEU A 389 -16.40 18.69 -20.19
CA LEU A 389 -15.24 18.88 -21.07
C LEU A 389 -15.48 20.11 -21.95
N PRO A 390 -14.50 21.01 -22.06
CA PRO A 390 -14.57 22.09 -23.02
C PRO A 390 -14.79 21.48 -24.41
N ARG A 391 -15.89 21.84 -25.08
CA ARG A 391 -16.05 21.51 -26.50
C ARG A 391 -15.00 22.33 -27.24
N PHE A 392 -13.95 21.68 -27.74
CA PHE A 392 -12.86 22.34 -28.46
C PHE A 392 -13.42 23.21 -29.60
N SER A 393 -13.28 24.53 -29.50
CA SER A 393 -12.83 25.31 -30.65
C SER A 393 -11.31 25.08 -30.75
N LEU A 394 -10.90 24.34 -31.78
CA LEU A 394 -9.52 24.04 -32.16
C LEU A 394 -8.57 25.21 -31.92
N PHE A 395 -7.79 25.21 -30.83
CA PHE A 395 -6.57 26.01 -30.74
C PHE A 395 -5.50 25.24 -29.97
N LEU A 396 -4.56 24.70 -30.77
CA LEU A 396 -3.13 24.51 -30.52
C LEU A 396 -2.73 23.41 -29.52
N LEU A 397 -2.67 22.19 -30.04
CA LEU A 397 -1.54 21.30 -29.79
C LEU A 397 -0.43 21.71 -30.77
N SER A 398 0.65 22.28 -30.24
CA SER A 398 1.96 22.37 -30.87
C SER A 398 3.01 22.40 -29.77
#